data_AF-A0A949MPP7-F1
#
_entry.id   AF-A0A949MPP7-F1
#
_cell.length_a   1.000
_cell.length_b   1.000
_cell.length_c   1.000
_cell.angle_alpha   90.00
_cell.angle_beta   90.00
_cell.angle_gamma   90.00
#
_symmetry.space_group_name_H-M   'P 1'
#
loop_
_entity.id
_entity.type
_entity.pdbx_description
1 polymer ?
#
loop_
_entity_poly.entity_id
_entity_poly.type
_entity_poly.pdbx_seq_one_letter_code
_entity_poly.pdbx_strand_id
1 'polypeptide(L)'
;MKKSVNSNILSEDDIRSARNMAVLSFIGAGDYLEAKALLTKGAEAPKLSAPIEELFNYAVADWGANNMASTPLFEAVAAKIESYSAATDANTHQCFALTFAVLGSTDQAFRELNIARKVLTSGEVAQREDEQHQRDGREVRQNRPG
;
A
#
# COMPACT_ATOMS: atom_id res chain seq x y z
N MET A 1 -26.57 -14.13 16.65
CA MET A 1 -25.48 -15.02 16.20
C MET A 1 -24.18 -14.22 16.25
N LYS A 2 -23.38 -14.37 17.32
CA LYS A 2 -22.08 -13.68 17.43
C LYS A 2 -21.06 -14.44 16.58
N LYS A 3 -20.82 -14.00 15.34
CA LYS A 3 -19.69 -14.51 14.55
C LYS A 3 -18.41 -13.95 15.19
N SER A 4 -17.77 -14.76 16.02
CA SER A 4 -16.47 -14.46 16.60
C SER A 4 -15.40 -14.55 15.51
N VAL A 5 -14.62 -13.49 15.32
CA VAL A 5 -13.47 -13.44 14.40
C VAL A 5 -12.25 -14.14 15.00
N ASN A 6 -12.32 -14.60 16.26
CA ASN A 6 -11.24 -15.32 16.92
C ASN A 6 -11.22 -16.79 16.47
N SER A 7 -10.82 -17.01 15.23
CA SER A 7 -10.42 -18.31 14.73
C SER A 7 -8.95 -18.49 15.09
N ASN A 8 -8.64 -19.42 15.99
CA ASN A 8 -7.25 -19.82 16.32
C ASN A 8 -6.51 -20.48 15.13
N ILE A 9 -7.04 -20.35 13.91
CA ILE A 9 -6.54 -20.95 12.66
C ILE A 9 -5.67 -19.95 11.89
N LEU A 10 -5.91 -18.64 12.05
CA LEU A 10 -5.19 -17.62 11.30
C LEU A 10 -3.96 -17.14 12.08
N SER A 11 -2.85 -16.94 11.38
CA SER A 11 -1.70 -16.26 11.95
C SER A 11 -1.99 -14.78 12.19
N GLU A 12 -1.23 -14.14 13.07
CA GLU A 12 -1.31 -12.68 13.26
C GLU A 12 -1.03 -11.92 11.96
N ASP A 13 -0.20 -12.48 11.07
CA ASP A 13 0.08 -11.91 9.76
C ASP A 13 -1.13 -12.00 8.82
N ASP A 14 -1.85 -13.13 8.81
CA ASP A 14 -3.08 -13.29 8.04
C ASP A 14 -4.17 -12.35 8.55
N ILE A 15 -4.31 -12.22 9.87
CA ILE A 15 -5.27 -11.30 10.50
C ILE A 15 -4.92 -9.86 10.13
N ARG A 16 -3.63 -9.50 10.17
CA ARG A 16 -3.15 -8.16 9.79
C ARG A 16 -3.42 -7.88 8.31
N SER A 17 -3.13 -8.83 7.43
CA SER A 17 -3.34 -8.72 5.99
C SER A 17 -4.83 -8.59 5.65
N ALA A 18 -5.69 -9.45 6.19
CA ALA A 18 -7.14 -9.40 5.98
C ALA A 18 -7.73 -8.07 6.50
N ARG A 19 -7.27 -7.61 7.67
CA ARG A 19 -7.66 -6.30 8.21
C ARG A 19 -7.26 -5.16 7.27
N ASN A 20 -6.03 -5.17 6.75
CA ASN A 20 -5.57 -4.14 5.83
C ASN A 20 -6.39 -4.12 4.53
N MET A 21 -6.70 -5.29 3.96
CA MET A 21 -7.58 -5.36 2.78
C MET A 21 -8.98 -4.83 3.06
N ALA A 22 -9.56 -5.14 4.21
CA ALA A 22 -10.86 -4.61 4.60
C ALA A 22 -10.82 -3.07 4.75
N VAL A 23 -9.78 -2.52 5.39
CA VAL A 23 -9.59 -1.06 5.50
C VAL A 23 -9.53 -0.40 4.12
N LEU A 24 -8.72 -0.93 3.21
CA LEU A 24 -8.60 -0.40 1.84
C LEU A 24 -9.91 -0.50 1.07
N SER A 25 -10.67 -1.58 1.27
CA SER A 25 -11.99 -1.76 0.64
C SER A 25 -12.99 -0.71 1.12
N PHE A 26 -13.02 -0.43 2.43
CA PHE A 26 -13.87 0.63 3.00
C PHE A 26 -13.46 2.01 2.49
N ILE A 27 -12.16 2.33 2.47
CA ILE A 27 -11.66 3.59 1.89
C ILE A 27 -12.08 3.73 0.42
N GLY A 28 -11.91 2.68 -0.38
CA GLY A 28 -12.29 2.67 -1.79
C GLY A 28 -13.80 2.80 -2.03
N ALA A 29 -14.63 2.35 -1.09
CA ALA A 29 -16.08 2.50 -1.13
C ALA A 29 -16.58 3.88 -0.62
N GLY A 30 -15.72 4.68 0.03
CA GLY A 30 -16.09 5.92 0.69
C GLY A 30 -16.62 5.74 2.12
N ASP A 31 -16.55 4.53 2.67
CA ASP A 31 -16.99 4.17 4.03
C ASP A 31 -15.88 4.49 5.05
N TYR A 32 -15.55 5.77 5.16
CA TYR A 32 -14.36 6.21 5.90
C TYR A 32 -14.47 6.00 7.42
N LEU A 33 -15.67 6.05 7.99
CA LEU A 33 -15.87 5.85 9.43
C LEU A 33 -15.62 4.39 9.82
N GLU A 34 -16.06 3.46 8.98
CA GLU A 34 -15.83 2.03 9.11
C GLU A 34 -14.35 1.70 9.01
N ALA A 35 -13.65 2.31 8.05
CA ALA A 35 -12.19 2.18 7.93
C ALA A 35 -11.46 2.66 9.21
N LYS A 36 -11.83 3.83 9.74
CA LYS A 36 -11.27 4.35 11.00
C LYS A 36 -11.53 3.43 12.18
N ALA A 37 -12.76 2.96 12.34
CA ALA A 37 -13.15 2.07 13.44
C ALA A 37 -12.31 0.77 13.44
N LEU A 38 -12.02 0.24 12.25
CA LEU A 38 -11.22 -0.97 12.09
C LEU A 38 -9.74 -0.76 12.42
N LEU A 39 -9.20 0.43 12.14
CA LEU A 39 -7.81 0.80 12.45
C LEU A 39 -7.59 1.11 13.93
N THR A 40 -8.54 1.76 14.58
CA THR A 40 -8.36 2.19 15.98
C THR A 40 -8.72 1.12 17.01
N LYS A 41 -9.41 0.05 16.61
CA LYS A 41 -9.94 -0.98 17.52
C LYS A 41 -10.75 -0.37 18.68
N GLY A 42 -11.42 0.77 18.45
CA GLY A 42 -12.18 1.52 19.45
C GLY A 42 -11.41 2.63 20.20
N ALA A 43 -10.13 2.87 19.88
CA ALA A 43 -9.43 4.08 20.30
C ALA A 43 -9.78 5.29 19.40
N GLU A 44 -9.30 6.49 19.75
CA GLU A 44 -9.53 7.69 18.92
C GLU A 44 -8.60 7.75 17.69
N ALA A 45 -7.32 7.38 17.82
CA ALA A 45 -6.36 7.37 16.72
C ALA A 45 -5.28 6.27 16.90
N PRO A 46 -4.67 5.79 15.80
CA PRO A 46 -3.52 4.88 15.89
C PRO A 46 -2.34 5.56 16.60
N LYS A 47 -1.58 4.76 17.36
CA LYS A 47 -0.36 5.24 18.00
C LYS A 47 0.73 5.51 16.95
N LEU A 48 1.64 6.44 17.22
CA LEU A 48 2.83 6.67 16.38
C LEU A 48 3.73 5.43 16.24
N SER A 49 3.60 4.44 17.14
CA SER A 49 4.29 3.16 17.03
C SER A 49 3.67 2.20 15.99
N ALA A 50 2.50 2.52 15.43
CA ALA A 50 1.82 1.69 14.46
C ALA A 50 2.62 1.57 13.15
N PRO A 51 2.38 0.52 12.35
CA PRO A 51 2.94 0.41 11.00
C PRO A 51 2.60 1.64 10.14
N ILE A 52 3.50 1.99 9.21
CA ILE A 52 3.34 3.21 8.38
C ILE A 52 2.06 3.13 7.53
N GLU A 53 1.71 1.94 7.04
CA GLU A 53 0.51 1.68 6.26
C GLU A 53 -0.77 1.91 7.08
N GLU A 54 -0.78 1.56 8.37
CA GLU A 54 -1.93 1.83 9.25
C GLU A 54 -2.09 3.33 9.51
N LEU A 55 -0.98 4.06 9.69
CA LEU A 55 -1.01 5.50 9.88
C LEU A 55 -1.46 6.24 8.63
N PHE A 56 -0.94 5.85 7.46
CA PHE A 56 -1.35 6.41 6.18
C PHE A 56 -2.82 6.14 5.88
N ASN A 57 -3.28 4.89 6.03
CA ASN A 57 -4.68 4.53 5.80
C ASN A 57 -5.61 5.27 6.78
N TYR A 58 -5.19 5.47 8.03
CA TYR A 58 -5.97 6.29 8.97
C TYR A 58 -6.03 7.76 8.55
N ALA A 59 -4.91 8.35 8.11
CA ALA A 59 -4.87 9.73 7.64
C ALA A 59 -5.78 9.94 6.41
N VAL A 60 -5.81 8.98 5.48
CA VAL A 60 -6.69 9.02 4.31
C VAL A 60 -8.16 8.85 4.71
N ALA A 61 -8.48 7.91 5.60
CA ALA A 61 -9.84 7.73 6.08
C ALA A 61 -10.33 8.95 6.88
N ASP A 62 -9.46 9.55 7.71
CA ASP A 62 -9.77 10.80 8.41
C ASP A 62 -10.01 11.96 7.45
N TRP A 63 -9.19 12.08 6.40
CA TRP A 63 -9.41 13.07 5.36
C TRP A 63 -10.76 12.87 4.67
N GLY A 64 -11.07 11.64 4.24
CA GLY A 64 -12.35 11.33 3.58
C GLY A 64 -13.56 11.62 4.48
N ALA A 65 -13.49 11.30 5.77
CA ALA A 65 -14.57 11.53 6.72
C ALA A 65 -14.81 13.02 7.00
N ASN A 66 -13.74 13.82 7.06
CA ASN A 66 -13.83 15.24 7.44
C ASN A 66 -13.86 16.20 6.22
N ASN A 67 -13.70 15.69 5.00
CA ASN A 67 -13.49 16.47 3.76
C ASN A 67 -12.31 17.46 3.82
N MET A 68 -11.41 17.29 4.78
CA MET A 68 -10.23 18.12 4.99
C MET A 68 -9.07 17.27 5.49
N ALA A 69 -7.92 17.37 4.84
CA ALA A 69 -6.75 16.61 5.23
C ALA A 69 -6.18 17.18 6.53
N SER A 70 -5.92 16.30 7.51
CA SER A 70 -5.32 16.68 8.78
C SER A 70 -3.80 16.72 8.64
N THR A 71 -3.23 17.93 8.59
CA THR A 71 -1.77 18.13 8.53
C THR A 71 -1.02 17.33 9.61
N PRO A 72 -1.42 17.33 10.90
CA PRO A 72 -0.73 16.56 11.93
C PRO A 72 -0.69 15.05 11.68
N LEU A 73 -1.73 14.48 11.05
CA LEU A 73 -1.74 13.05 10.71
C LEU A 73 -0.76 12.75 9.58
N PHE A 74 -0.70 13.60 8.56
CA PHE A 74 0.25 13.42 7.46
C PHE A 74 1.70 13.72 7.87
N GLU A 75 1.93 14.66 8.80
CA GLU A 75 3.24 14.87 9.42
C GLU A 75 3.74 13.62 10.16
N ALA A 76 2.84 12.95 10.90
CA ALA A 76 3.17 11.69 11.57
C ALA A 76 3.55 10.57 10.59
N VAL A 77 2.91 10.53 9.41
CA VAL A 77 3.30 9.61 8.33
C VAL A 77 4.68 10.00 7.78
N ALA A 78 4.90 11.28 7.45
CA ALA A 78 6.15 11.76 6.89
C ALA A 78 7.36 11.49 7.80
N ALA A 79 7.20 11.66 9.12
CA ALA A 79 8.24 11.34 10.09
C ALA A 79 8.68 9.87 10.04
N LYS A 80 7.78 8.94 9.66
CA LYS A 80 8.14 7.53 9.46
C LYS A 80 8.80 7.28 8.13
N ILE A 81 8.42 7.99 7.06
CA ILE A 81 9.02 7.86 5.73
C ILE A 81 10.54 8.04 5.81
N GLU A 82 11.00 9.05 6.56
CA GLU A 82 12.43 9.33 6.73
C GLU A 82 13.22 8.17 7.35
N SER A 83 12.58 7.39 8.22
CA SER A 83 13.17 6.22 8.87
C SER A 83 12.97 4.91 8.08
N TYR A 84 12.24 4.96 6.96
CA TYR A 84 11.82 3.77 6.23
C TYR A 84 12.90 3.36 5.21
N SER A 85 13.64 2.29 5.50
CA SER A 85 14.81 1.87 4.71
C SER A 85 14.59 0.67 3.78
N ALA A 86 13.36 0.17 3.67
CA ALA A 86 13.08 -1.05 2.91
C ALA A 86 13.01 -0.80 1.39
N ALA A 87 13.31 -1.83 0.60
CA ALA A 87 12.96 -1.86 -0.81
C ALA A 87 11.42 -1.83 -0.95
N THR A 88 10.91 -0.70 -1.43
CA THR A 88 9.48 -0.40 -1.46
C THR A 88 8.87 -0.65 -2.83
N ASP A 89 7.65 -1.16 -2.84
CA ASP A 89 6.88 -1.31 -4.07
C ASP A 89 6.37 0.05 -4.59
N ALA A 90 5.79 0.04 -5.78
CA ALA A 90 5.25 1.25 -6.40
C ALA A 90 4.14 1.90 -5.57
N ASN A 91 3.32 1.10 -4.88
CA ASN A 91 2.21 1.58 -4.05
C ASN A 91 2.76 2.42 -2.88
N THR A 92 3.80 1.91 -2.21
CA THR A 92 4.44 2.62 -1.11
C THR A 92 4.95 4.00 -1.53
N HIS A 93 5.60 4.11 -2.70
CA HIS A 93 6.03 5.41 -3.23
C HIS A 93 4.85 6.31 -3.65
N GLN A 94 3.73 5.76 -4.10
CA GLN A 94 2.51 6.54 -4.34
C GLN A 94 1.94 7.11 -3.05
N CYS A 95 1.93 6.33 -1.96
CA CYS A 95 1.53 6.80 -0.63
C CYS A 95 2.44 7.94 -0.16
N PHE A 96 3.76 7.79 -0.30
CA PHE A 96 4.72 8.82 0.08
C PHE A 96 4.52 10.10 -0.72
N ALA A 97 4.31 9.96 -2.04
CA ALA A 97 4.01 11.10 -2.89
C ALA A 97 2.75 11.86 -2.44
N LEU A 98 1.67 11.14 -2.11
CA LEU A 98 0.44 11.76 -1.62
C LEU A 98 0.69 12.49 -0.29
N THR A 99 1.41 11.87 0.65
CA THR A 99 1.77 12.48 1.93
C THR A 99 2.52 13.80 1.71
N PHE A 100 3.56 13.80 0.88
CA PHE A 100 4.31 15.02 0.60
C PHE A 100 3.49 16.08 -0.15
N ALA A 101 2.57 15.66 -1.04
CA ALA A 101 1.69 16.59 -1.74
C ALA A 101 0.72 17.31 -0.77
N VAL A 102 0.12 16.57 0.17
CA VAL A 102 -0.75 17.14 1.22
C VAL A 102 0.01 18.13 2.10
N LEU A 103 1.28 17.85 2.40
CA LEU A 103 2.15 18.73 3.19
C LEU A 103 2.79 19.87 2.37
N GLY A 104 2.40 20.06 1.10
CA GLY A 104 2.95 21.11 0.23
C GLY A 104 4.40 20.89 -0.23
N SER A 105 5.00 19.74 0.11
CA SER A 105 6.37 19.35 -0.27
C SER A 105 6.42 18.83 -1.72
N THR A 106 6.10 19.71 -2.67
CA THR A 106 5.89 19.40 -4.09
C THR A 106 7.07 18.65 -4.73
N ASP A 107 8.31 19.08 -4.46
CA ASP A 107 9.49 18.42 -5.03
C ASP A 107 9.68 16.99 -4.51
N GLN A 108 9.36 16.75 -3.24
CA GLN A 108 9.40 15.41 -2.65
C GLN A 108 8.32 14.53 -3.28
N ALA A 109 7.10 15.06 -3.42
CA ALA A 109 6.01 14.34 -4.07
C ALA A 109 6.36 13.89 -5.50
N PHE A 110 6.94 14.78 -6.31
CA PHE A 110 7.37 14.42 -7.67
C PHE A 110 8.51 13.41 -7.70
N ARG A 111 9.46 13.48 -6.76
CA ARG A 111 10.52 12.47 -6.64
C ARG A 111 9.92 11.09 -6.41
N GLU A 112 9.02 10.96 -5.43
CA GLU A 112 8.37 9.69 -5.11
C GLU A 112 7.52 9.15 -6.26
N LEU A 113 6.74 9.99 -6.96
CA LEU A 113 5.99 9.57 -8.16
C LEU A 113 6.89 9.04 -9.28
N ASN A 114 8.06 9.66 -9.47
CA ASN A 114 9.02 9.20 -10.47
C ASN A 114 9.63 7.84 -10.08
N ILE A 115 9.87 7.59 -8.80
CA ILE A 115 10.32 6.28 -8.32
C ILE A 115 9.21 5.24 -8.52
N ALA A 116 7.97 5.53 -8.11
CA ALA A 116 6.83 4.65 -8.31
C ALA A 116 6.68 4.24 -9.79
N ARG A 117 6.79 5.20 -10.71
CA ARG A 117 6.72 4.95 -12.16
C ARG A 117 7.85 4.04 -12.65
N LYS A 118 9.07 4.25 -12.16
CA LYS A 118 10.21 3.38 -12.49
C LYS A 118 10.00 1.96 -11.97
N VAL A 119 9.49 1.79 -10.75
CA VAL A 119 9.19 0.47 -10.18
C VAL A 119 8.13 -0.27 -11.01
N LEU A 120 7.06 0.42 -11.42
CA LEU A 120 6.02 -0.17 -12.28
C LEU A 120 6.57 -0.63 -13.64
N THR A 121 7.38 0.22 -14.28
CA THR A 121 7.90 -0.07 -15.64
C THR A 121 9.03 -1.08 -15.63
N SER A 122 9.91 -1.08 -14.62
CA SER A 122 10.99 -2.07 -14.48
C SER A 122 10.47 -3.47 -14.14
N GLY A 123 9.32 -3.58 -13.45
CA GLY A 123 8.66 -4.86 -13.20
C GLY A 123 8.07 -5.50 -14.45
N GLU A 124 7.60 -4.70 -15.41
CA GLU A 124 7.06 -5.17 -16.70
C GLU A 124 8.15 -5.66 -17.67
N VAL A 125 9.36 -5.09 -17.60
CA VAL A 125 10.47 -5.49 -18.48
C VAL A 125 10.99 -6.88 -18.12
N ALA A 126 11.11 -7.19 -16.82
CA ALA A 126 11.55 -8.51 -16.36
C ALA A 126 10.59 -9.64 -16.77
N GLN A 127 9.28 -9.39 -16.78
CA GLN A 127 8.28 -10.40 -17.16
C GLN A 127 8.20 -10.62 -18.69
N ARG A 128 8.49 -9.60 -19.51
CA ARG A 128 8.47 -9.73 -20.97
C ARG A 128 9.70 -10.46 -21.52
N GLU A 129 10.86 -10.34 -20.87
CA GLU A 129 12.08 -11.05 -21.30
C GLU A 129 11.99 -12.57 -21.06
N ASP A 130 11.34 -12.99 -19.96
CA ASP A 130 11.10 -14.40 -19.65
C ASP A 130 10.06 -15.05 -20.60
N GLU A 131 9.01 -14.32 -20.99
CA GLU A 131 8.02 -14.80 -21.96
C GLU A 131 8.58 -14.88 -23.39
N GLN A 132 9.48 -13.96 -23.77
CA GLN A 132 10.14 -13.97 -25.08
C GLN A 132 11.12 -15.16 -25.19
N HIS A 133 11.88 -15.47 -24.13
CA HIS A 133 12.76 -16.65 -24.09
C HIS A 133 11.99 -17.98 -24.10
N GLN A 134 10.78 -18.04 -23.51
CA GLN A 134 9.95 -19.25 -23.56
C GLN A 134 9.28 -19.49 -24.92
N ARG A 135 9.05 -18.45 -25.72
CA ARG A 135 8.57 -18.58 -27.11
C ARG A 135 9.68 -19.05 -28.05
N ASP A 136 10.87 -18.45 -27.97
CA ASP A 136 12.02 -18.86 -28.81
C ASP A 136 12.54 -20.28 -28.46
N GLY A 137 12.38 -20.71 -27.20
CA GLY A 137 12.74 -22.07 -26.78
C GLY A 137 11.81 -23.19 -27.27
N ARG A 138 10.60 -22.88 -27.77
CA ARG A 138 9.64 -23.88 -28.27
C ARG A 138 9.75 -24.15 -29.78
N GLU A 139 10.26 -23.21 -30.58
CA GLU A 139 10.40 -23.42 -32.02
C GLU A 139 11.61 -24.29 -32.41
N VAL A 140 12.62 -24.41 -31.54
CA VAL A 140 13.86 -25.16 -31.88
C VAL A 140 13.73 -26.68 -31.71
N ARG A 141 12.64 -27.20 -31.11
CA ARG A 141 12.50 -28.64 -30.80
C ARG A 141 11.65 -29.47 -31.79
N GLN A 142 11.10 -28.88 -32.85
CA GLN A 142 10.25 -29.63 -33.80
C GLN A 142 10.92 -30.02 -35.13
N ASN A 143 12.18 -29.69 -35.38
CA ASN A 143 12.90 -30.10 -36.60
C ASN A 143 14.17 -30.90 -36.27
N ARG A 144 14.01 -32.17 -35.88
CA ARG A 144 15.04 -33.20 -36.10
C ARG A 144 14.48 -34.30 -37.00
N PRO A 145 14.87 -34.34 -38.28
CA PRO A 145 14.64 -35.51 -39.13
C PRO A 145 15.80 -36.50 -38.96
N GLY A 146 15.45 -37.79 -38.94
CA GLY A 146 16.35 -38.94 -39.16
C GLY A 146 16.81 -39.65 -37.90
#